data_AF-A0A963AJB8-F1
#
_entry.id   AF-A0A963AJB8-F1
#
_cell.length_a   1.000
_cell.length_b   1.000
_cell.length_c   1.000
_cell.angle_alpha   90.00
_cell.angle_beta   90.00
_cell.angle_gamma   90.00
#
_symmetry.space_group_name_H-M   'P 1'
#
loop_
_entity.id
_entity.type
_entity.pdbx_description
1 polymer ?
#
loop_
_entity_poly.entity_id
_entity_poly.type
_entity_poly.pdbx_seq_one_letter_code
_entity_poly.pdbx_strand_id
1 'polypeptide(L)'
;MKMRILTLAVIFGCYGVTSMVMAAETQKESMTSEQSMLDKDARMAKWKQDKDELEVALGVGKEKSYYRQTLEKMGYAITSVNSDESDYLEYEIIKGGDSYEVQIDFENGLANEVDVTTNIWRAEATEQALENKDYQYTYPTSVAEDFESVSDRIRSKVWADEKDAIEERLGIGHERGYYRSALEGMGYTVTSINDNSPDNLEFEVVKGDTSYEVEVDFDEKTKKSTAVDISMNIWESEATERAKGEE
;
A
#
# COMPACT_ATOMS: atom_id res chain seq x y z
N MET A 1 -44.51 -70.27 6.53
CA MET A 1 -45.32 -69.06 6.77
C MET A 1 -44.40 -68.04 7.43
N LYS A 2 -43.97 -67.01 6.68
CA LYS A 2 -43.00 -66.00 7.13
C LYS A 2 -43.74 -64.92 7.94
N MET A 3 -43.31 -64.66 9.17
CA MET A 3 -43.77 -63.53 9.97
C MET A 3 -42.58 -62.59 10.17
N ARG A 4 -42.73 -61.35 9.68
CA ARG A 4 -41.72 -60.30 9.72
C ARG A 4 -41.71 -59.66 11.11
N ILE A 5 -40.55 -59.63 11.76
CA ILE A 5 -40.30 -58.82 12.96
C ILE A 5 -39.70 -57.49 12.48
N LEU A 6 -40.36 -56.38 12.80
CA LEU A 6 -39.80 -55.04 12.65
C LEU A 6 -38.70 -54.83 13.69
N THR A 7 -37.52 -54.42 13.26
CA THR A 7 -36.47 -53.87 14.13
C THR A 7 -36.45 -52.35 13.94
N LEU A 8 -36.70 -51.64 15.03
CA LEU A 8 -36.62 -50.18 15.16
C LEU A 8 -35.12 -49.80 15.23
N ALA A 9 -34.61 -49.06 14.24
CA ALA A 9 -33.26 -48.48 14.31
C ALA A 9 -33.34 -47.08 14.93
N VAL A 10 -32.78 -46.93 16.13
CA VAL A 10 -32.52 -45.62 16.74
C VAL A 10 -31.21 -45.11 16.13
N ILE A 11 -31.31 -44.12 15.25
CA ILE A 11 -30.15 -43.34 14.80
C ILE A 11 -29.92 -42.25 15.85
N PHE A 12 -28.90 -42.43 16.69
CA PHE A 12 -28.36 -41.34 17.49
C PHE A 12 -27.67 -40.36 16.54
N GLY A 13 -28.22 -39.15 16.44
CA GLY A 13 -27.62 -38.06 15.67
C GLY A 13 -26.34 -37.56 16.31
N CYS A 14 -25.23 -37.63 15.58
CA CYS A 14 -24.05 -36.81 15.86
C CYS A 14 -24.25 -35.43 15.22
N TYR A 15 -24.92 -34.52 15.93
CA TYR A 15 -24.80 -33.08 15.67
C TYR A 15 -23.99 -32.48 16.81
N GLY A 16 -22.69 -32.26 16.59
CA GLY A 16 -21.86 -31.66 17.61
C GLY A 16 -20.37 -31.70 17.31
N VAL A 17 -19.95 -31.23 16.14
CA VAL A 17 -18.51 -30.93 15.90
C VAL A 17 -18.30 -29.69 15.02
N THR A 18 -19.31 -29.17 14.32
CA THR A 18 -19.12 -28.03 13.41
C THR A 18 -18.90 -26.68 14.12
N SER A 19 -19.41 -26.49 15.33
CA SER A 19 -19.35 -25.18 16.02
C SER A 19 -17.96 -24.82 16.56
N MET A 20 -17.15 -25.82 16.95
CA MET A 20 -15.81 -25.57 17.52
C MET A 20 -14.76 -25.29 16.43
N VAL A 21 -14.88 -25.90 15.26
CA VAL A 21 -13.97 -25.67 14.13
C VAL A 21 -14.18 -24.27 13.56
N MET A 22 -15.44 -23.88 13.34
CA MET A 22 -15.77 -22.52 12.88
C MET A 22 -15.31 -21.44 13.88
N ALA A 23 -15.53 -21.64 15.19
CA ALA A 23 -15.09 -20.67 16.20
C ALA A 23 -13.56 -20.55 16.28
N ALA A 24 -12.82 -21.64 16.07
CA ALA A 24 -11.36 -21.63 16.05
C ALA A 24 -10.79 -20.99 14.76
N GLU A 25 -11.45 -21.18 13.62
CA GLU A 25 -11.10 -20.52 12.36
C GLU A 25 -11.37 -19.02 12.42
N THR A 26 -12.53 -18.60 12.95
CA THR A 26 -12.85 -17.18 13.17
C THR A 26 -11.90 -16.51 14.17
N GLN A 27 -11.52 -17.20 15.26
CA GLN A 27 -10.52 -16.66 16.20
C GLN A 27 -9.13 -16.55 15.58
N LYS A 28 -8.76 -17.47 14.67
CA LYS A 28 -7.47 -17.42 13.99
C LYS A 28 -7.42 -16.28 12.97
N GLU A 29 -8.49 -16.08 12.19
CA GLU A 29 -8.63 -14.95 11.26
C GLU A 29 -8.61 -13.60 12.00
N SER A 30 -9.32 -13.48 13.13
CA SER A 30 -9.33 -12.24 13.92
C SER A 30 -7.98 -11.94 14.57
N MET A 31 -7.24 -12.97 15.00
CA MET A 31 -5.89 -12.79 15.54
C MET A 31 -4.87 -12.39 14.46
N THR A 32 -5.04 -12.89 13.23
CA THR A 32 -4.15 -12.50 12.12
C THR A 32 -4.42 -11.08 11.62
N SER A 33 -5.68 -10.62 11.63
CA SER A 33 -6.00 -9.24 11.25
C SER A 33 -5.54 -8.22 12.29
N GLU A 34 -5.74 -8.49 13.58
CA GLU A 34 -5.30 -7.61 14.66
C GLU A 34 -3.76 -7.46 14.71
N GLN A 35 -3.03 -8.57 14.52
CA GLN A 35 -1.56 -8.52 14.45
C GLN A 35 -1.06 -7.75 13.21
N SER A 36 -1.69 -7.95 12.05
CA SER A 36 -1.36 -7.24 10.81
C SER A 36 -1.56 -5.73 10.97
N MET A 37 -2.68 -5.31 11.58
CA MET A 37 -2.92 -3.90 11.89
C MET A 37 -1.88 -3.31 12.83
N LEU A 38 -1.53 -4.02 13.91
CA LEU A 38 -0.49 -3.55 14.85
C LEU A 38 0.87 -3.38 14.18
N ASP A 39 1.22 -4.27 13.24
CA ASP A 39 2.46 -4.17 12.48
C ASP A 39 2.41 -2.98 11.49
N LYS A 40 1.28 -2.74 10.81
CA LYS A 40 1.06 -1.55 9.97
C LYS A 40 1.21 -0.26 10.81
N ASP A 41 0.55 -0.16 11.96
CA ASP A 41 0.58 1.02 12.83
C ASP A 41 1.98 1.34 13.35
N ALA A 42 2.70 0.33 13.84
CA ALA A 42 4.06 0.51 14.34
C ALA A 42 5.01 1.00 13.22
N ARG A 43 4.84 0.48 12.00
CA ARG A 43 5.64 0.89 10.85
C ARG A 43 5.32 2.31 10.41
N MET A 44 4.04 2.68 10.33
CA MET A 44 3.61 4.05 10.04
C MET A 44 4.12 5.05 11.07
N ALA A 45 4.10 4.68 12.35
CA ALA A 45 4.66 5.52 13.42
C ALA A 45 6.17 5.73 13.25
N LYS A 46 6.92 4.68 12.91
CA LYS A 46 8.36 4.78 12.62
C LYS A 46 8.62 5.68 11.42
N TRP A 47 7.91 5.47 10.31
CA TRP A 47 8.08 6.28 9.10
C TRP A 47 7.82 7.76 9.32
N LYS A 48 6.74 8.08 10.04
CA LYS A 48 6.44 9.46 10.43
C LYS A 48 7.60 10.06 11.24
N GLN A 49 8.14 9.31 12.19
CA GLN A 49 9.29 9.75 12.98
C GLN A 49 10.52 9.99 12.09
N ASP A 50 10.86 9.05 11.20
CA ASP A 50 12.03 9.19 10.32
C ASP A 50 11.91 10.38 9.37
N LYS A 51 10.71 10.61 8.81
CA LYS A 51 10.37 11.79 8.01
C LYS A 51 10.61 13.08 8.78
N ASP A 52 10.01 13.20 9.97
CA ASP A 52 10.14 14.39 10.81
C ASP A 52 11.62 14.65 11.17
N GLU A 53 12.39 13.60 11.47
CA GLU A 53 13.83 13.70 11.76
C GLU A 53 14.65 14.14 10.54
N LEU A 54 14.33 13.61 9.34
CA LEU A 54 14.97 14.00 8.09
C LEU A 54 14.69 15.45 7.73
N GLU A 55 13.43 15.88 7.75
CA GLU A 55 13.03 17.26 7.44
C GLU A 55 13.74 18.26 8.36
N VAL A 56 13.82 17.95 9.66
CA VAL A 56 14.53 18.78 10.65
C VAL A 56 16.03 18.83 10.35
N ALA A 57 16.65 17.70 9.99
CA ALA A 57 18.09 17.64 9.74
C ALA A 57 18.49 18.34 8.43
N LEU A 58 17.65 18.23 7.40
CA LEU A 58 17.85 18.85 6.10
C LEU A 58 17.58 20.36 6.19
N GLY A 59 16.39 20.74 6.66
CA GLY A 59 16.00 22.13 6.90
C GLY A 59 16.05 23.06 5.67
N VAL A 60 15.51 24.26 5.83
CA VAL A 60 15.48 25.29 4.78
C VAL A 60 16.69 26.24 4.85
N GLY A 61 16.84 27.09 3.83
CA GLY A 61 17.86 28.13 3.76
C GLY A 61 19.26 27.63 3.40
N LYS A 62 19.37 26.44 2.81
CA LYS A 62 20.63 25.84 2.35
C LYS A 62 20.70 25.82 0.83
N GLU A 63 21.92 25.84 0.31
CA GLU A 63 22.17 25.63 -1.12
C GLU A 63 22.08 24.15 -1.48
N LYS A 64 21.81 23.85 -2.75
CA LYS A 64 21.59 22.48 -3.26
C LYS A 64 22.65 21.46 -2.82
N SER A 65 23.93 21.84 -2.85
CA SER A 65 25.04 20.93 -2.51
C SER A 65 25.03 20.45 -1.05
N TYR A 66 24.35 21.16 -0.14
CA TYR A 66 24.23 20.78 1.27
C TYR A 66 23.44 19.48 1.45
N TYR A 67 22.36 19.29 0.68
CA TYR A 67 21.39 18.22 0.90
C TYR A 67 22.01 16.85 0.68
N ARG A 68 22.69 16.66 -0.47
CA ARG A 68 23.47 15.45 -0.74
C ARG A 68 24.46 15.14 0.38
N GLN A 69 25.31 16.10 0.74
CA GLN A 69 26.36 15.89 1.75
C GLN A 69 25.77 15.52 3.11
N THR A 70 24.64 16.12 3.47
CA THR A 70 23.97 15.87 4.76
C THR A 70 23.35 14.48 4.78
N LEU A 71 22.67 14.08 3.71
CA LEU A 71 22.11 12.73 3.56
C LEU A 71 23.20 11.65 3.65
N GLU A 72 24.29 11.81 2.88
CA GLU A 72 25.43 10.89 2.90
C GLU A 72 26.06 10.83 4.31
N LYS A 73 26.22 11.97 4.98
CA LYS A 73 26.75 12.03 6.36
C LYS A 73 25.83 11.37 7.39
N MET A 74 24.52 11.42 7.17
CA MET A 74 23.52 10.72 7.98
C MET A 74 23.47 9.21 7.69
N GLY A 75 24.24 8.73 6.70
CA GLY A 75 24.32 7.34 6.31
C GLY A 75 23.20 6.89 5.36
N TYR A 76 22.52 7.85 4.70
CA TYR A 76 21.63 7.53 3.59
C TYR A 76 22.44 7.39 2.31
N ALA A 77 22.06 6.41 1.48
CA ALA A 77 22.49 6.36 0.10
C ALA A 77 21.43 7.01 -0.78
N ILE A 78 21.86 7.73 -1.82
CA ILE A 78 20.99 8.29 -2.85
C ILE A 78 20.99 7.29 -4.00
N THR A 79 19.83 6.72 -4.30
CA THR A 79 19.64 5.68 -5.32
C THR A 79 19.11 6.23 -6.62
N SER A 80 18.34 7.33 -6.57
CA SER A 80 17.85 8.04 -7.75
C SER A 80 17.89 9.55 -7.56
N VAL A 81 18.02 10.26 -8.68
CA VAL A 81 17.76 11.70 -8.79
C VAL A 81 16.59 11.85 -9.75
N ASN A 82 15.43 12.20 -9.26
CA ASN A 82 14.20 12.30 -10.07
C ASN A 82 14.00 13.72 -10.61
N SER A 83 14.65 14.73 -10.01
CA SER A 83 14.75 16.07 -10.58
C SER A 83 16.02 16.79 -10.10
N ASP A 84 16.63 17.59 -10.97
CA ASP A 84 17.79 18.44 -10.66
C ASP A 84 17.70 19.77 -11.44
N GLU A 85 16.70 20.58 -11.11
CA GLU A 85 16.40 21.88 -11.75
C GLU A 85 16.86 23.06 -10.89
N SER A 86 16.97 24.27 -11.44
CA SER A 86 17.50 25.41 -10.68
C SER A 86 16.73 25.74 -9.40
N ASP A 87 15.44 25.46 -9.41
CA ASP A 87 14.44 25.74 -8.38
C ASP A 87 13.86 24.47 -7.74
N TYR A 88 14.29 23.27 -8.17
CA TYR A 88 13.77 22.01 -7.64
C TYR A 88 14.81 20.89 -7.63
N LEU A 89 14.75 20.03 -6.61
CA LEU A 89 15.56 18.83 -6.48
C LEU A 89 14.71 17.72 -5.88
N GLU A 90 14.80 16.53 -6.45
CA GLU A 90 14.12 15.34 -5.95
C GLU A 90 15.10 14.17 -5.91
N TYR A 91 15.21 13.52 -4.74
CA TYR A 91 16.04 12.34 -4.52
C TYR A 91 15.21 11.18 -4.01
N GLU A 92 15.54 9.97 -4.46
CA GLU A 92 15.23 8.77 -3.72
C GLU A 92 16.42 8.39 -2.84
N ILE A 93 16.14 8.15 -1.56
CA ILE A 93 17.15 7.78 -0.57
C ILE A 93 16.78 6.49 0.15
N ILE A 94 17.79 5.75 0.60
CA ILE A 94 17.61 4.50 1.34
C ILE A 94 18.53 4.43 2.56
N LYS A 95 18.01 3.88 3.66
CA LYS A 95 18.78 3.51 4.85
C LYS A 95 18.06 2.42 5.64
N GLY A 96 18.79 1.37 6.00
CA GLY A 96 18.26 0.34 6.89
C GLY A 96 17.12 -0.50 6.30
N GLY A 97 16.96 -0.54 4.98
CA GLY A 97 15.87 -1.24 4.30
C GLY A 97 14.59 -0.41 4.15
N ASP A 98 14.62 0.86 4.54
CA ASP A 98 13.55 1.82 4.27
C ASP A 98 14.00 2.83 3.20
N SER A 99 13.08 3.26 2.33
CA SER A 99 13.30 4.30 1.32
C SER A 99 12.35 5.48 1.48
N TYR A 100 12.82 6.66 1.07
CA TYR A 100 12.09 7.93 1.13
C TYR A 100 12.35 8.74 -0.14
N GLU A 101 11.42 9.61 -0.49
CA GLU A 101 11.62 10.64 -1.49
C GLU A 101 11.83 11.98 -0.77
N VAL A 102 12.86 12.71 -1.16
CA VAL A 102 13.22 14.02 -0.61
C VAL A 102 12.98 15.05 -1.69
N GLN A 103 12.02 15.94 -1.47
CA GLN A 103 11.64 17.00 -2.38
C GLN A 103 12.07 18.35 -1.80
N ILE A 104 12.79 19.14 -2.58
CA ILE A 104 13.34 20.43 -2.12
C ILE A 104 13.06 21.48 -3.18
N ASP A 105 12.25 22.48 -2.82
CA ASP A 105 12.05 23.67 -3.64
C ASP A 105 13.07 24.76 -3.24
N PHE A 106 13.57 25.50 -4.23
CA PHE A 106 14.54 26.57 -4.04
C PHE A 106 14.02 27.91 -4.54
N GLU A 107 14.27 28.95 -3.75
CA GLU A 107 14.05 30.34 -4.13
C GLU A 107 15.37 31.10 -4.03
N ASN A 108 15.81 31.73 -5.13
CA ASN A 108 17.10 32.43 -5.23
C ASN A 108 18.32 31.56 -4.84
N GLY A 109 18.27 30.27 -5.17
CA GLY A 109 19.36 29.30 -4.93
C GLY A 109 19.43 28.77 -3.49
N LEU A 110 18.51 29.16 -2.61
CA LEU A 110 18.38 28.64 -1.25
C LEU A 110 17.04 27.91 -1.12
N ALA A 111 17.05 26.77 -0.44
CA ALA A 111 15.80 26.04 -0.22
C ALA A 111 14.82 26.87 0.59
N ASN A 112 13.56 26.92 0.14
CA ASN A 112 12.45 27.53 0.89
C ASN A 112 11.48 26.48 1.42
N GLU A 113 11.51 25.26 0.87
CA GLU A 113 10.71 24.12 1.31
C GLU A 113 11.53 22.83 1.23
N VAL A 114 11.33 21.94 2.21
CA VAL A 114 11.88 20.57 2.22
C VAL A 114 10.76 19.68 2.72
N ASP A 115 10.34 18.74 1.87
CA ASP A 115 9.37 17.71 2.23
C ASP A 115 10.02 16.33 2.06
N VAL A 116 9.72 15.43 2.98
CA VAL A 116 10.15 14.03 2.90
C VAL A 116 8.92 13.16 2.89
N THR A 117 8.77 12.34 1.84
CA THR A 117 7.64 11.43 1.70
C THR A 117 8.11 9.99 1.79
N THR A 118 7.14 9.10 2.00
CA THR A 118 7.37 7.68 1.73
C THR A 118 7.59 7.52 0.23
N ASN A 119 8.63 6.78 -0.15
CA ASN A 119 8.89 6.45 -1.54
C ASN A 119 7.98 5.29 -2.00
N ILE A 120 6.86 5.66 -2.63
CA ILE A 120 5.81 4.73 -3.04
C ILE A 120 6.11 4.22 -4.44
N TRP A 121 6.47 5.11 -5.37
CA TRP A 121 6.84 4.73 -6.73
C TRP A 121 8.35 4.82 -6.90
N ARG A 122 9.02 3.67 -6.95
CA ARG A 122 10.47 3.59 -6.79
C ARG A 122 11.16 3.48 -8.14
N ALA A 123 12.29 4.16 -8.29
CA ALA A 123 13.23 3.86 -9.36
C ALA A 123 13.79 2.44 -9.21
N GLU A 124 14.14 1.83 -10.34
CA GLU A 124 14.71 0.48 -10.41
C GLU A 124 15.92 0.32 -9.48
N ALA A 125 16.80 1.33 -9.41
CA ALA A 125 17.97 1.32 -8.55
C ALA A 125 17.61 1.27 -7.05
N THR A 126 16.48 1.88 -6.66
CA THR A 126 15.96 1.84 -5.29
C THR A 126 15.37 0.47 -4.97
N GLU A 127 14.58 -0.10 -5.88
CA GLU A 127 14.03 -1.46 -5.72
C GLU A 127 15.15 -2.49 -5.56
N GLN A 128 16.15 -2.47 -6.45
CA GLN A 128 17.31 -3.35 -6.36
C GLN A 128 18.08 -3.17 -5.03
N ALA A 129 18.18 -1.95 -4.52
CA ALA A 129 18.85 -1.67 -3.25
C ALA A 129 18.05 -2.18 -2.03
N LEU A 130 16.72 -2.20 -2.10
CA LEU A 130 15.85 -2.76 -1.06
C LEU A 130 15.92 -4.29 -1.02
N GLU A 131 15.98 -4.92 -2.19
CA GLU A 131 16.03 -6.38 -2.32
C GLU A 131 17.41 -6.97 -2.02
N ASN A 132 18.47 -6.28 -2.44
CA ASN A 132 19.83 -6.78 -2.36
C ASN A 132 20.63 -6.11 -1.22
N LYS A 133 20.86 -6.86 -0.13
CA LYS A 133 21.67 -6.39 1.02
C LYS A 133 23.12 -6.05 0.68
N ASP A 134 23.65 -6.61 -0.40
CA ASP A 134 25.02 -6.37 -0.89
C ASP A 134 25.05 -5.32 -2.02
N TYR A 135 23.94 -4.61 -2.27
CA TYR A 135 23.86 -3.58 -3.30
C TYR A 135 24.97 -2.53 -3.13
N GLN A 136 25.69 -2.26 -4.21
CA GLN A 136 26.79 -1.32 -4.22
C GLN A 136 26.29 0.07 -4.62
N TYR A 137 26.05 0.90 -3.62
CA TYR A 137 25.59 2.26 -3.81
C TYR A 137 26.58 3.08 -4.63
N THR A 138 26.10 3.59 -5.77
CA THR A 138 26.82 4.55 -6.60
C THR A 138 25.92 5.76 -6.77
N TYR A 139 26.45 6.95 -6.50
CA TYR A 139 25.68 8.18 -6.66
C TYR A 139 25.25 8.36 -8.14
N PRO A 140 23.96 8.58 -8.44
CA PRO A 140 23.49 8.80 -9.80
C PRO A 140 24.06 10.09 -10.40
N THR A 141 24.61 10.02 -11.61
CA THR A 141 25.25 11.19 -12.25
C THR A 141 24.32 11.96 -13.18
N SER A 142 23.07 11.52 -13.33
CA SER A 142 22.05 12.11 -14.17
C SER A 142 20.68 11.90 -13.54
N VAL A 143 19.70 12.70 -13.97
CA VAL A 143 18.28 12.49 -13.66
C VAL A 143 17.82 11.16 -14.26
N ALA A 144 16.94 10.45 -13.56
CA ALA A 144 16.31 9.22 -14.04
C ALA A 144 15.56 9.46 -15.36
N GLU A 145 15.69 8.54 -16.33
CA GLU A 145 15.03 8.70 -17.63
C GLU A 145 13.50 8.60 -17.52
N ASP A 146 13.03 7.89 -16.51
CA ASP A 146 11.65 7.56 -16.19
C ASP A 146 11.13 8.34 -14.98
N PHE A 147 11.72 9.50 -14.67
CA PHE A 147 11.39 10.28 -13.46
C PHE A 147 9.89 10.58 -13.31
N GLU A 148 9.15 10.78 -14.41
CA GLU A 148 7.70 11.02 -14.35
C GLU A 148 6.91 9.82 -13.81
N SER A 149 7.43 8.59 -13.98
CA SER A 149 6.83 7.36 -13.46
C SER A 149 7.31 6.96 -12.07
N VAL A 150 8.28 7.67 -11.49
CA VAL A 150 8.84 7.37 -10.15
C VAL A 150 8.81 8.56 -9.19
N SER A 151 8.46 9.76 -9.66
CA SER A 151 8.25 10.91 -8.76
C SER A 151 6.93 10.78 -8.01
N ASP A 152 6.98 10.68 -6.68
CA ASP A 152 5.78 10.63 -5.85
C ASP A 152 4.97 11.92 -6.00
N ARG A 153 5.63 13.07 -6.18
CA ARG A 153 4.95 14.37 -6.41
C ARG A 153 4.09 14.36 -7.67
N ILE A 154 4.61 13.79 -8.76
CA ILE A 154 3.90 13.71 -10.04
C ILE A 154 2.77 12.69 -9.93
N ARG A 155 3.08 11.48 -9.45
CA ARG A 155 2.13 10.37 -9.41
C ARG A 155 1.01 10.56 -8.40
N SER A 156 1.27 11.18 -7.26
CA SER A 156 0.23 11.46 -6.26
C SER A 156 -0.92 12.30 -6.83
N LYS A 157 -0.65 13.22 -7.78
CA LYS A 157 -1.68 14.03 -8.44
C LYS A 157 -2.56 13.17 -9.35
N VAL A 158 -1.95 12.35 -10.18
CA VAL A 158 -2.66 11.42 -11.08
C VAL A 158 -3.47 10.40 -10.28
N TRP A 159 -2.87 9.89 -9.20
CA TRP A 159 -3.51 8.95 -8.29
C TRP A 159 -4.76 9.55 -7.62
N ALA A 160 -4.69 10.80 -7.15
CA ALA A 160 -5.81 11.48 -6.50
C ALA A 160 -7.02 11.67 -7.44
N ASP A 161 -6.77 12.01 -8.71
CA ASP A 161 -7.83 12.14 -9.71
C ASP A 161 -8.50 10.78 -10.02
N GLU A 162 -7.72 9.70 -10.16
CA GLU A 162 -8.28 8.36 -10.40
C GLU A 162 -8.99 7.81 -9.16
N LYS A 163 -8.49 8.07 -7.94
CA LYS A 163 -9.13 7.73 -6.66
C LYS A 163 -10.57 8.24 -6.62
N ASP A 164 -10.75 9.55 -6.83
CA ASP A 164 -12.08 10.17 -6.77
C ASP A 164 -13.02 9.60 -7.85
N ALA A 165 -12.48 9.29 -9.04
CA ALA A 165 -13.24 8.64 -10.10
C ALA A 165 -13.65 7.19 -9.77
N ILE A 166 -12.81 6.42 -9.06
CA ILE A 166 -13.15 5.07 -8.59
C ILE A 166 -14.25 5.15 -7.53
N GLU A 167 -14.09 6.00 -6.52
CA GLU A 167 -15.06 6.18 -5.43
C GLU A 167 -16.45 6.55 -5.97
N GLU A 168 -16.51 7.52 -6.90
CA GLU A 168 -17.76 7.94 -7.53
C GLU A 168 -18.44 6.78 -8.28
N ARG A 169 -17.67 5.99 -9.04
CA ARG A 169 -18.20 4.87 -9.84
C ARG A 169 -18.64 3.68 -9.01
N LEU A 170 -17.91 3.38 -7.93
CA LEU A 170 -18.27 2.30 -7.02
C LEU A 170 -19.54 2.66 -6.25
N GLY A 171 -19.58 3.86 -5.67
CA GLY A 171 -20.71 4.36 -4.91
C GLY A 171 -21.11 3.48 -3.70
N ILE A 172 -22.15 3.92 -3.00
CA ILE A 172 -22.66 3.25 -1.79
C ILE A 172 -24.08 2.69 -2.01
N GLY A 173 -24.57 1.88 -1.07
CA GLY A 173 -25.90 1.26 -1.12
C GLY A 173 -25.95 -0.07 -1.88
N HIS A 174 -24.79 -0.60 -2.27
CA HIS A 174 -24.66 -1.88 -2.99
C HIS A 174 -24.41 -3.04 -2.03
N GLU A 175 -24.72 -4.26 -2.49
CA GLU A 175 -24.37 -5.49 -1.75
C GLU A 175 -22.92 -5.90 -2.04
N ARG A 176 -22.30 -6.64 -1.12
CA ARG A 176 -20.90 -7.11 -1.20
C ARG A 176 -20.49 -7.67 -2.56
N GLY A 177 -21.35 -8.48 -3.19
CA GLY A 177 -21.05 -9.12 -4.49
C GLY A 177 -20.90 -8.15 -5.67
N TYR A 178 -21.30 -6.88 -5.52
CA TYR A 178 -21.20 -5.85 -6.56
C TYR A 178 -19.75 -5.44 -6.83
N TYR A 179 -18.98 -5.19 -5.76
CA TYR A 179 -17.75 -4.40 -5.82
C TYR A 179 -16.67 -5.00 -6.70
N ARG A 180 -16.40 -6.31 -6.57
CA ARG A 180 -15.45 -7.01 -7.44
C ARG A 180 -15.81 -6.87 -8.93
N SER A 181 -17.07 -7.11 -9.28
CA SER A 181 -17.51 -7.04 -10.69
C SER A 181 -17.47 -5.62 -11.22
N ALA A 182 -17.74 -4.62 -10.37
CA ALA A 182 -17.64 -3.21 -10.74
C ALA A 182 -16.18 -2.81 -11.03
N LEU A 183 -15.24 -3.20 -10.15
CA LEU A 183 -13.80 -3.00 -10.33
C LEU A 183 -13.30 -3.66 -11.62
N GLU A 184 -13.62 -4.93 -11.82
CA GLU A 184 -13.26 -5.68 -13.04
C GLU A 184 -13.86 -5.04 -14.30
N GLY A 185 -15.10 -4.55 -14.22
CA GLY A 185 -15.76 -3.82 -15.31
C GLY A 185 -15.10 -2.47 -15.64
N MET A 186 -14.33 -1.90 -14.72
CA MET A 186 -13.52 -0.69 -14.92
C MET A 186 -12.10 -0.99 -15.41
N GLY A 187 -11.76 -2.26 -15.62
CA GLY A 187 -10.45 -2.72 -16.07
C GLY A 187 -9.45 -2.96 -14.94
N TYR A 188 -9.89 -2.99 -13.69
CA TYR A 188 -9.03 -3.35 -12.56
C TYR A 188 -8.97 -4.87 -12.39
N THR A 189 -7.81 -5.37 -11.99
CA THR A 189 -7.65 -6.75 -11.53
C THR A 189 -7.61 -6.76 -10.01
N VAL A 190 -8.50 -7.54 -9.37
CA VAL A 190 -8.44 -7.77 -7.92
C VAL A 190 -7.40 -8.85 -7.63
N THR A 191 -6.32 -8.47 -6.96
CA THR A 191 -5.15 -9.31 -6.70
C THR A 191 -5.17 -9.94 -5.30
N SER A 192 -5.72 -9.22 -4.31
CA SER A 192 -5.86 -9.70 -2.93
C SER A 192 -7.21 -9.31 -2.31
N ILE A 193 -7.59 -10.02 -1.25
CA ILE A 193 -8.67 -9.64 -0.33
C ILE A 193 -8.04 -9.60 1.06
N ASN A 194 -7.92 -8.40 1.62
CA ASN A 194 -7.23 -8.16 2.89
C ASN A 194 -8.17 -8.29 4.10
N ASP A 195 -9.45 -7.91 3.94
CA ASP A 195 -10.54 -8.20 4.87
C ASP A 195 -11.81 -8.62 4.11
N ASN A 196 -12.56 -9.55 4.69
CA ASN A 196 -13.87 -10.00 4.23
C ASN A 196 -14.81 -10.30 5.41
N SER A 197 -14.70 -9.52 6.48
CA SER A 197 -15.61 -9.53 7.63
C SER A 197 -17.04 -9.11 7.25
N PRO A 198 -18.07 -9.34 8.08
CA PRO A 198 -19.46 -9.01 7.72
C PRO A 198 -19.73 -7.52 7.47
N ASP A 199 -18.95 -6.65 8.10
CA ASP A 199 -19.05 -5.19 8.14
C ASP A 199 -17.99 -4.49 7.28
N ASN A 200 -16.92 -5.18 6.86
CA ASN A 200 -15.88 -4.58 6.02
C ASN A 200 -15.44 -5.51 4.86
N LEU A 201 -14.99 -4.93 3.76
CA LEU A 201 -14.38 -5.60 2.63
C LEU A 201 -13.21 -4.76 2.15
N GLU A 202 -12.02 -5.36 2.12
CA GLU A 202 -10.82 -4.69 1.64
C GLU A 202 -10.22 -5.48 0.47
N PHE A 203 -10.06 -4.84 -0.68
CA PHE A 203 -9.35 -5.41 -1.83
C PHE A 203 -8.01 -4.71 -2.05
N GLU A 204 -7.04 -5.46 -2.54
CA GLU A 204 -5.98 -4.85 -3.35
C GLU A 204 -6.35 -5.02 -4.82
N VAL A 205 -6.20 -3.94 -5.58
CA VAL A 205 -6.48 -3.92 -7.02
C VAL A 205 -5.34 -3.30 -7.80
N VAL A 206 -5.17 -3.75 -9.04
CA VAL A 206 -4.14 -3.25 -9.97
C VAL A 206 -4.76 -2.85 -11.30
N LYS A 207 -4.22 -1.80 -11.91
CA LYS A 207 -4.48 -1.41 -13.31
C LYS A 207 -3.20 -0.80 -13.88
N GLY A 208 -2.62 -1.45 -14.88
CA GLY A 208 -1.29 -1.12 -15.39
C GLY A 208 -0.22 -1.30 -14.32
N ASP A 209 0.53 -0.22 -14.03
CA ASP A 209 1.59 -0.19 -13.02
C ASP A 209 1.12 0.40 -11.66
N THR A 210 -0.18 0.68 -11.52
CA THR A 210 -0.74 1.36 -10.35
C THR A 210 -1.64 0.42 -9.56
N SER A 211 -1.55 0.51 -8.24
CA SER A 211 -2.31 -0.30 -7.30
C SER A 211 -3.09 0.58 -6.31
N TYR A 212 -4.19 0.04 -5.80
CA TYR A 212 -5.06 0.69 -4.81
C TYR A 212 -5.51 -0.32 -3.75
N GLU A 213 -5.68 0.15 -2.52
CA GLU A 213 -6.50 -0.51 -1.50
C GLU A 213 -7.93 0.04 -1.64
N VAL A 214 -8.92 -0.86 -1.69
CA VAL A 214 -10.35 -0.52 -1.81
C VAL A 214 -11.05 -1.05 -0.58
N GLU A 215 -11.44 -0.14 0.31
CA GLU A 215 -12.17 -0.46 1.54
C GLU A 215 -13.65 -0.15 1.36
N VAL A 216 -14.51 -1.07 1.79
CA VAL A 216 -15.97 -0.92 1.73
C VAL A 216 -16.59 -1.34 3.05
N ASP A 217 -17.25 -0.40 3.70
CA ASP A 217 -18.01 -0.65 4.92
C ASP A 217 -19.46 -1.01 4.60
N PHE A 218 -20.06 -1.89 5.41
CA PHE A 218 -21.43 -2.35 5.27
C PHE A 218 -22.24 -2.17 6.55
N ASP A 219 -23.48 -1.70 6.39
CA ASP A 219 -24.44 -1.70 7.49
C ASP A 219 -24.85 -3.14 7.84
N GLU A 220 -24.68 -3.51 9.11
CA GLU A 220 -24.90 -4.87 9.58
C GLU A 220 -26.31 -5.40 9.33
N LYS A 221 -27.33 -4.53 9.25
CA LYS A 221 -28.74 -4.92 9.16
C LYS A 221 -29.20 -5.05 7.72
N THR A 222 -28.88 -4.06 6.90
CA THR A 222 -29.30 -3.97 5.50
C THR A 222 -28.34 -4.70 4.58
N LYS A 223 -27.11 -4.97 5.03
CA LYS A 223 -26.01 -5.54 4.25
C LYS A 223 -25.66 -4.71 3.01
N LYS A 224 -26.04 -3.42 3.03
CA LYS A 224 -25.69 -2.44 2.00
C LYS A 224 -24.49 -1.64 2.46
N SER A 225 -23.65 -1.27 1.51
CA SER A 225 -22.49 -0.44 1.78
C SER A 225 -22.87 0.95 2.28
N THR A 226 -22.06 1.47 3.20
CA THR A 226 -22.21 2.79 3.82
C THR A 226 -21.05 3.72 3.49
N ALA A 227 -19.87 3.18 3.22
CA ALA A 227 -18.69 3.90 2.79
C ALA A 227 -17.93 3.08 1.74
N VAL A 228 -17.21 3.79 0.89
CA VAL A 228 -16.20 3.26 -0.02
C VAL A 228 -15.04 4.23 0.06
N ASP A 229 -13.87 3.74 0.45
CA ASP A 229 -12.66 4.53 0.60
C ASP A 229 -11.56 3.90 -0.25
N ILE A 230 -10.87 4.74 -1.02
CA ILE A 230 -9.76 4.32 -1.87
C ILE A 230 -8.47 4.92 -1.32
N SER A 231 -7.54 4.06 -0.94
CA SER A 231 -6.22 4.43 -0.43
C SER A 231 -5.10 3.98 -1.37
N MET A 232 -3.96 4.67 -1.28
CA MET A 232 -2.74 4.21 -1.92
C MET A 232 -2.38 2.87 -1.30
N ASN A 233 -2.04 1.90 -2.14
CA ASN A 233 -1.53 0.64 -1.64
C ASN A 233 -0.03 0.81 -1.28
N ILE A 234 0.21 1.40 -0.12
CA ILE A 234 1.55 1.62 0.42
C ILE A 234 2.25 0.26 0.70
N TRP A 235 1.46 -0.79 0.91
CA TRP A 235 1.90 -2.12 1.31
C TRP A 235 1.29 -3.20 0.43
N GLU A 236 1.95 -3.48 -0.67
CA GLU A 236 1.42 -4.44 -1.61
C GLU A 236 1.66 -5.89 -1.16
N SER A 237 0.67 -6.74 -1.39
CA SER A 237 0.89 -8.18 -1.36
C SER A 237 1.81 -8.62 -2.50
N GLU A 238 2.52 -9.74 -2.34
CA GLU A 238 3.33 -10.34 -3.41
C GLU A 238 2.52 -10.62 -4.70
N ALA A 239 1.20 -10.79 -4.58
CA ALA A 239 0.32 -10.96 -5.73
C ALA A 239 0.12 -9.64 -6.48
N THR A 240 -0.05 -8.53 -5.75
CA THR A 240 -0.16 -7.17 -6.30
C THR A 240 1.15 -6.74 -6.95
N GLU A 241 2.29 -6.92 -6.27
CA GLU A 241 3.60 -6.58 -6.84
C GLU A 241 3.84 -7.28 -8.18
N ARG A 242 3.51 -8.58 -8.27
CA ARG A 242 3.66 -9.36 -9.50
C ARG A 242 2.69 -8.96 -10.62
N ALA A 243 1.49 -8.50 -10.27
CA ALA A 243 0.49 -8.13 -11.26
C ALA A 243 0.79 -6.78 -11.90
N LYS A 244 1.55 -5.91 -11.24
CA LYS A 244 2.03 -4.66 -11.83
C LYS A 244 3.05 -4.96 -12.92
N GLY A 245 2.86 -4.42 -14.12
CA GLY A 245 3.77 -4.60 -15.25
C GLY A 245 3.48 -5.82 -16.14
N GLU A 246 2.41 -6.58 -15.90
CA GLU A 246 1.86 -7.56 -16.86
C GLU A 246 0.86 -6.88 -17.83
N GLU A 247 1.34 -6.06 -18.78
CA GLU A 247 0.56 -5.66 -19.97
C GLU A 247 1.34 -5.82 -21.29
#